data_AF-A0A936HUA5-F1
#
_entry.id   AF-A0A936HUA5-F1
#
_cell.length_a   1.000
_cell.length_b   1.000
_cell.length_c   1.000
_cell.angle_alpha   90.00
_cell.angle_beta   90.00
_cell.angle_gamma   90.00
#
_symmetry.space_group_name_H-M   'P 1'
#
loop_
_entity.id
_entity.type
_entity.pdbx_description
1 polymer ?
#
loop_
_entity_poly.entity_id
_entity_poly.type
_entity_poly.pdbx_seq_one_letter_code
_entity_poly.pdbx_strand_id
1 'polypeptide(L)'
;MVLGMEVFDAKGVGARRPMNLRDIEAIRTAALELPACRLIVIDPVSAYLGGLDGHNNAEVRALLVPLSDLARDVGAAVVCVTHLNKGSGGQALYRATGSLAFVAAARAAWAVARDKTDPDRRLFLPMKNNIGKDTSGLAYRIAETNGVPHVVWEGEAVDIDVDDALNHGGQIDYEASARGEAEDWLRDQLSAGPLSAKEITSAAREVGIARRTLDRAKTVLGIRSKKVGGKGNKDGKWIWELPESETGNQGAIDFGIEGDGK
;
A
#
# COMPACT_ATOMS: atom_id res chain seq x y z
N MET A 1 -20.03 -13.54 19.28
CA MET A 1 -20.02 -12.21 18.63
C MET A 1 -19.96 -11.15 19.73
N VAL A 2 -18.87 -10.40 19.83
CA VAL A 2 -18.68 -9.35 20.87
C VAL A 2 -19.05 -8.01 20.25
N LEU A 3 -20.16 -7.39 20.68
CA LEU A 3 -20.75 -6.20 20.03
C LEU A 3 -20.56 -4.88 20.78
N GLY A 4 -20.06 -4.89 22.03
CA GLY A 4 -19.85 -3.64 22.77
C GLY A 4 -19.16 -3.85 24.11
N MET A 5 -18.58 -2.75 24.60
CA MET A 5 -17.83 -2.67 25.86
C MET A 5 -18.54 -1.70 26.80
N GLU A 6 -18.65 -2.07 28.07
CA GLU A 6 -19.00 -1.14 29.14
C GLU A 6 -17.75 -0.37 29.56
N VAL A 7 -17.88 0.95 29.62
CA VAL A 7 -16.86 1.86 30.11
C VAL A 7 -17.46 2.71 31.23
N PHE A 8 -16.73 2.87 32.32
CA PHE A 8 -17.15 3.67 33.45
C PHE A 8 -16.29 4.94 33.48
N ASP A 9 -16.93 6.09 33.65
CA ASP A 9 -16.21 7.34 33.88
C ASP A 9 -15.64 7.39 35.31
N ALA A 10 -14.85 8.43 35.62
CA ALA A 10 -14.27 8.63 36.95
C ALA A 10 -15.30 8.79 38.08
N LYS A 11 -16.59 8.93 37.74
CA LYS A 11 -17.72 9.04 38.68
C LYS A 11 -18.52 7.73 38.77
N GLY A 12 -18.08 6.66 38.10
CA GLY A 12 -18.75 5.36 38.08
C GLY A 12 -19.99 5.31 37.19
N VAL A 13 -20.21 6.31 36.32
CA VAL A 13 -21.32 6.30 35.37
C VAL A 13 -20.92 5.43 34.18
N GLY A 14 -21.66 4.33 33.99
CA GLY A 14 -21.47 3.41 32.89
C GLY A 14 -21.99 3.97 31.57
N ALA A 15 -21.19 3.91 30.53
CA ALA A 15 -21.55 4.13 29.14
C ALA A 15 -21.17 2.90 28.31
N ARG A 16 -21.92 2.64 27.23
CA ARG A 16 -21.56 1.60 26.26
C ARG A 16 -20.87 2.23 25.07
N ARG A 17 -19.74 1.65 24.66
CA ARG A 17 -19.09 1.97 23.38
C ARG A 17 -18.94 0.73 22.51
N PRO A 18 -18.83 0.88 21.19
CA PRO A 18 -18.40 -0.22 20.33
C PRO A 18 -17.06 -0.80 20.79
N MET A 19 -16.90 -2.11 20.61
CA MET A 19 -15.60 -2.77 20.77
C MET A 19 -14.63 -2.25 19.70
N ASN A 20 -13.35 -2.15 20.05
CA ASN A 20 -12.28 -1.81 19.12
C ASN A 20 -11.02 -2.65 19.41
N LEU A 21 -10.01 -2.56 18.56
CA LEU A 21 -8.80 -3.38 18.65
C LEU A 21 -7.94 -3.13 19.91
N ARG A 22 -8.22 -2.08 20.69
CA ARG A 22 -7.56 -1.87 22.00
C ARG A 22 -8.14 -2.77 23.09
N ASP A 23 -9.32 -3.35 22.87
CA ASP A 23 -10.00 -4.25 23.81
C ASP A 23 -9.43 -5.69 23.73
N ILE A 24 -8.10 -5.81 23.71
CA ILE A 24 -7.39 -7.08 23.48
C ILE A 24 -7.79 -8.14 24.50
N GLU A 25 -7.97 -7.77 25.77
CA GLU A 25 -8.38 -8.72 26.81
C GLU A 25 -9.81 -9.25 26.61
N ALA A 26 -10.70 -8.44 26.03
CA ALA A 26 -12.04 -8.90 25.68
C ALA A 26 -11.99 -9.90 24.53
N ILE A 27 -11.16 -9.65 23.52
CA ILE A 27 -10.92 -10.59 22.40
C ILE A 27 -10.27 -11.88 22.93
N ARG A 28 -9.29 -11.76 23.85
CA ARG A 28 -8.63 -12.89 24.50
C ARG A 28 -9.62 -13.77 25.24
N THR A 29 -10.42 -13.17 26.11
CA THR A 29 -11.43 -13.89 26.90
C THR A 29 -12.40 -14.63 25.98
N ALA A 30 -12.95 -13.94 24.98
CA ALA A 30 -13.84 -14.55 24.00
C ALA A 30 -13.18 -15.71 23.22
N ALA A 31 -11.89 -15.59 22.89
CA ALA A 31 -11.16 -16.65 22.20
C ALA A 31 -10.89 -17.88 23.10
N LEU A 32 -10.64 -17.67 24.39
CA LEU A 32 -10.39 -18.74 25.36
C LEU A 32 -11.67 -19.45 25.83
N GLU A 33 -12.81 -18.75 25.85
CA GLU A 33 -14.12 -19.36 26.16
C GLU A 33 -14.61 -20.30 25.06
N LEU A 34 -14.15 -20.11 23.82
CA LEU A 34 -14.46 -20.98 22.70
C LEU A 34 -13.54 -22.21 22.70
N PRO A 35 -14.08 -23.45 22.76
CA PRO A 35 -13.26 -24.64 22.69
C PRO A 35 -12.42 -24.67 21.40
N ALA A 36 -11.09 -24.67 21.55
CA ALA A 36 -10.13 -24.76 20.45
C ALA A 36 -10.29 -23.67 19.36
N CYS A 37 -10.48 -22.41 19.75
CA CYS A 37 -10.44 -21.29 18.80
C CYS A 37 -9.14 -21.28 17.98
N ARG A 38 -9.24 -21.47 16.66
CA ARG A 38 -8.09 -21.46 15.72
C ARG A 38 -8.10 -20.30 14.73
N LEU A 39 -9.20 -19.55 14.65
CA LEU A 39 -9.37 -18.47 13.69
C LEU A 39 -10.18 -17.34 14.31
N ILE A 40 -9.63 -16.12 14.22
CA ILE A 40 -10.29 -14.87 14.59
C ILE A 40 -10.41 -14.04 13.30
N VAL A 41 -11.64 -13.66 12.94
CA VAL A 41 -11.91 -12.84 11.75
C VAL A 41 -12.38 -11.46 12.19
N ILE A 42 -11.79 -10.41 11.61
CA ILE A 42 -12.14 -9.02 11.86
C ILE A 42 -12.57 -8.38 10.55
N ASP A 43 -13.87 -8.08 10.42
CA ASP A 43 -14.47 -7.68 9.16
C ASP A 43 -15.48 -6.51 9.32
N PRO A 44 -15.21 -5.31 8.77
CA PRO A 44 -13.92 -4.85 8.28
C PRO A 44 -13.05 -4.37 9.43
N VAL A 45 -11.74 -4.60 9.39
CA VAL A 45 -10.78 -4.16 10.42
C VAL A 45 -10.81 -2.65 10.67
N SER A 46 -11.13 -1.86 9.64
CA SER A 46 -11.25 -0.40 9.73
C SER A 46 -12.36 0.06 10.68
N ALA A 47 -13.42 -0.74 10.88
CA ALA A 47 -14.51 -0.40 11.81
C ALA A 47 -14.09 -0.48 13.28
N TYR A 48 -12.96 -1.14 13.58
CA TYR A 48 -12.50 -1.41 14.94
C TYR A 48 -11.25 -0.60 15.32
N LEU A 49 -10.91 0.46 14.57
CA LEU A 49 -9.73 1.29 14.86
C LEU A 49 -9.90 2.24 16.07
N GLY A 50 -11.12 2.40 16.59
CA GLY A 50 -11.36 3.19 17.81
C GLY A 50 -11.13 4.69 17.62
N GLY A 51 -11.42 5.23 16.44
CA GLY A 51 -11.29 6.66 16.12
C GLY A 51 -9.90 7.09 15.67
N LEU A 52 -8.96 6.15 15.49
CA LEU A 52 -7.64 6.43 14.90
C LEU A 52 -7.73 6.61 13.38
N ASP A 53 -6.79 7.38 12.85
CA ASP A 53 -6.66 7.57 11.41
C ASP A 53 -6.04 6.32 10.78
N GLY A 54 -6.83 5.58 10.00
CA GLY A 54 -6.39 4.40 9.26
C GLY A 54 -5.31 4.70 8.21
N HIS A 55 -5.05 5.97 7.91
CA HIS A 55 -3.97 6.42 7.04
C HIS A 55 -2.64 6.65 7.77
N ASN A 56 -2.65 6.69 9.12
CA ASN A 56 -1.42 6.78 9.90
C ASN A 56 -0.80 5.40 10.09
N ASN A 57 0.21 5.11 9.26
CA ASN A 57 0.91 3.82 9.27
C ASN A 57 1.49 3.43 10.64
N ALA A 58 1.94 4.40 11.44
CA ALA A 58 2.52 4.13 12.76
C ALA A 58 1.43 3.71 13.76
N GLU A 59 0.28 4.40 13.76
CA GLU A 59 -0.85 4.11 14.65
C GLU A 59 -1.48 2.75 14.34
N VAL A 60 -1.69 2.45 13.06
CA VAL A 60 -2.24 1.14 12.65
C VAL A 60 -1.28 0.01 13.06
N ARG A 61 0.03 0.16 12.85
CA ARG A 61 1.01 -0.84 13.31
C ARG A 61 0.96 -1.02 14.83
N ALA A 62 0.90 0.06 15.59
CA ALA A 62 0.81 0.01 17.05
C ALA A 62 -0.45 -0.73 17.53
N LEU A 63 -1.58 -0.58 16.83
CA LEU A 63 -2.81 -1.33 17.12
C LEU A 63 -2.72 -2.83 16.78
N LEU A 64 -1.99 -3.19 15.72
CA LEU A 64 -1.90 -4.57 15.25
C LEU A 64 -0.90 -5.42 16.03
N VAL A 65 0.09 -4.82 16.69
CA VAL A 65 1.10 -5.55 17.49
C VAL A 65 0.44 -6.38 18.61
N PRO A 66 -0.40 -5.80 19.50
CA PRO A 66 -1.07 -6.57 20.54
C PRO A 66 -1.96 -7.70 20.00
N LEU A 67 -2.58 -7.49 18.83
CA LEU A 67 -3.39 -8.49 18.16
C LEU A 67 -2.54 -9.66 17.64
N SER A 68 -1.33 -9.39 17.13
CA SER A 68 -0.38 -10.42 16.73
C SER A 68 0.13 -11.22 17.93
N ASP A 69 0.30 -10.58 19.09
CA ASP A 69 0.73 -11.27 20.31
C ASP A 69 -0.38 -12.17 20.85
N LEU A 70 -1.61 -11.68 20.87
CA LEU A 70 -2.78 -12.49 21.20
C LEU A 70 -2.91 -13.73 20.30
N ALA A 71 -2.76 -13.56 18.98
CA ALA A 71 -2.80 -14.65 18.02
C ALA A 71 -1.77 -15.75 18.33
N ARG A 72 -0.56 -15.35 18.75
CA ARG A 72 0.52 -16.25 19.16
C ARG A 72 0.16 -17.00 20.43
N ASP A 73 -0.34 -16.30 21.45
CA ASP A 73 -0.68 -16.89 22.75
C ASP A 73 -1.82 -17.90 22.66
N VAL A 74 -2.86 -17.57 21.90
CA VAL A 74 -4.05 -18.43 21.72
C VAL A 74 -3.76 -19.56 20.72
N GLY A 75 -2.74 -19.41 19.87
CA GLY A 75 -2.47 -20.36 18.79
C GLY A 75 -3.52 -20.30 17.67
N ALA A 76 -4.03 -19.10 17.39
CA ALA A 76 -5.05 -18.83 16.38
C ALA A 76 -4.48 -17.97 15.23
N ALA A 77 -5.03 -18.16 14.03
CA ALA A 77 -4.83 -17.24 12.92
C ALA A 77 -5.76 -16.02 13.08
N VAL A 78 -5.26 -14.84 12.73
CA VAL A 78 -6.08 -13.62 12.64
C VAL A 78 -6.19 -13.23 11.17
N VAL A 79 -7.43 -13.09 10.69
CA VAL A 79 -7.75 -12.64 9.33
C VAL A 79 -8.47 -11.30 9.42
N CYS A 80 -7.87 -10.28 8.83
CA CYS A 80 -8.46 -8.95 8.73
C CYS A 80 -9.01 -8.74 7.32
N VAL A 81 -10.28 -8.35 7.22
CA VAL A 81 -10.91 -7.93 5.96
C VAL A 81 -10.88 -6.40 5.91
N THR A 82 -10.48 -5.84 4.77
CA THR A 82 -10.46 -4.39 4.57
C THR A 82 -10.90 -4.08 3.16
N HIS A 83 -11.61 -2.96 2.98
CA HIS A 83 -11.98 -2.47 1.67
C HIS A 83 -10.81 -1.71 1.06
N LEU A 84 -10.61 -1.86 -0.25
CA LEU A 84 -9.75 -0.96 -1.02
C LEU A 84 -10.49 0.37 -1.16
N ASN A 85 -9.82 1.48 -0.88
CA ASN A 85 -10.43 2.80 -1.02
C ASN A 85 -10.65 3.10 -2.51
N LYS A 86 -11.85 3.57 -2.86
CA LYS A 86 -12.19 4.06 -4.21
C LYS A 86 -11.63 5.48 -4.39
N GLY A 87 -10.31 5.60 -4.47
CA GLY A 87 -9.64 6.82 -4.91
C GLY A 87 -9.47 6.82 -6.44
N SER A 88 -9.78 7.94 -7.07
CA SER A 88 -9.49 8.21 -8.48
C SER A 88 -7.98 8.39 -8.69
N GLY A 89 -7.34 7.41 -9.36
CA GLY A 89 -5.93 7.48 -9.80
C GLY A 89 -4.93 6.88 -8.79
N GLY A 90 -4.13 5.90 -9.25
CA GLY A 90 -3.04 5.27 -8.49
C GLY A 90 -3.04 3.73 -8.53
N GLN A 91 -1.85 3.11 -8.41
CA GLN A 91 -1.63 1.65 -8.41
C GLN A 91 -2.56 0.90 -7.44
N ALA A 92 -2.73 -0.40 -7.63
CA ALA A 92 -3.57 -1.21 -6.75
C ALA A 92 -3.01 -1.37 -5.34
N LEU A 93 -1.69 -1.30 -5.19
CA LEU A 93 -1.03 -1.12 -3.90
C LEU A 93 -1.29 0.27 -3.28
N TYR A 94 -1.63 1.28 -4.09
CA TYR A 94 -1.85 2.68 -3.70
C TYR A 94 -3.32 3.05 -3.47
N ARG A 95 -4.28 2.29 -3.99
CA ARG A 95 -5.68 2.32 -3.50
C ARG A 95 -5.84 1.74 -2.09
N ALA A 96 -4.75 1.20 -1.57
CA ALA A 96 -4.51 0.84 -0.18
C ALA A 96 -3.76 1.95 0.58
N THR A 97 -3.95 3.23 0.29
CA THR A 97 -3.44 4.32 1.16
C THR A 97 -4.00 4.27 2.59
N GLY A 98 -5.11 3.57 2.83
CA GLY A 98 -5.56 3.15 4.16
C GLY A 98 -5.24 1.68 4.52
N SER A 99 -4.79 0.87 3.56
CA SER A 99 -4.56 -0.58 3.72
C SER A 99 -3.07 -0.99 3.73
N LEU A 100 -2.15 -0.09 3.38
CA LEU A 100 -0.70 -0.35 3.30
C LEU A 100 -0.13 -0.74 4.66
N ALA A 101 -0.55 -0.05 5.71
CA ALA A 101 -0.17 -0.40 7.07
C ALA A 101 -0.58 -1.83 7.44
N PHE A 102 -1.79 -2.24 7.04
CA PHE A 102 -2.32 -3.58 7.29
C PHE A 102 -1.58 -4.64 6.46
N VAL A 103 -1.34 -4.40 5.17
CA VAL A 103 -0.57 -5.31 4.30
C VAL A 103 0.88 -5.44 4.80
N ALA A 104 1.50 -4.33 5.23
CA ALA A 104 2.84 -4.33 5.78
C ALA A 104 2.94 -5.13 7.09
N ALA A 105 1.93 -5.02 7.95
CA ALA A 105 1.88 -5.76 9.21
C ALA A 105 1.56 -7.27 9.03
N ALA A 106 0.79 -7.63 8.00
CA ALA A 106 0.38 -9.01 7.77
C ALA A 106 1.54 -9.91 7.27
N ARG A 107 1.49 -11.20 7.62
CA ARG A 107 2.42 -12.22 7.08
C ARG A 107 2.07 -12.61 5.64
N ALA A 108 0.79 -12.56 5.31
CA ALA A 108 0.30 -12.74 3.96
C ALA A 108 -0.93 -11.84 3.73
N ALA A 109 -1.09 -11.38 2.50
CA ALA A 109 -2.17 -10.50 2.08
C ALA A 109 -2.57 -10.85 0.65
N TRP A 110 -3.87 -10.84 0.39
CA TRP A 110 -4.44 -11.11 -0.92
C TRP A 110 -5.45 -10.05 -1.31
N ALA A 111 -5.47 -9.70 -2.59
CA ALA A 111 -6.50 -8.90 -3.21
C ALA A 111 -7.60 -9.81 -3.75
N VAL A 112 -8.85 -9.41 -3.53
CA VAL A 112 -10.02 -9.99 -4.20
C VAL A 112 -10.53 -8.98 -5.23
N ALA A 113 -10.54 -9.38 -6.50
CA ALA A 113 -10.97 -8.52 -7.60
C ALA A 113 -11.98 -9.23 -8.50
N ARG A 114 -12.75 -8.47 -9.28
CA ARG A 114 -13.51 -9.02 -10.41
C ARG A 114 -12.55 -9.19 -11.59
N ASP A 115 -12.73 -10.26 -12.36
CA ASP A 115 -12.03 -10.34 -13.65
C ASP A 115 -12.56 -9.25 -14.59
N LYS A 116 -11.66 -8.63 -15.36
CA LYS A 116 -12.02 -7.59 -16.33
C LYS A 116 -12.73 -8.15 -17.56
N THR A 117 -12.40 -9.38 -17.92
CA THR A 117 -12.90 -10.06 -19.12
C THR A 117 -14.16 -10.87 -18.83
N ASP A 118 -14.43 -11.18 -17.56
CA ASP A 118 -15.57 -11.97 -17.12
C ASP A 118 -16.17 -11.43 -15.80
N PRO A 119 -17.36 -10.79 -15.83
CA PRO A 119 -17.95 -10.14 -14.66
C PRO A 119 -18.42 -11.11 -13.56
N ASP A 120 -18.54 -12.41 -13.85
CA ASP A 120 -18.93 -13.46 -12.91
C ASP A 120 -17.73 -14.19 -12.32
N ARG A 121 -16.55 -13.99 -12.89
CA ARG A 121 -15.27 -14.49 -12.37
C ARG A 121 -14.69 -13.54 -11.34
N ARG A 122 -14.05 -14.11 -10.32
CA ARG A 122 -13.33 -13.40 -9.27
C ARG A 122 -11.89 -13.90 -9.24
N LEU A 123 -10.97 -13.00 -8.93
CA LEU A 123 -9.55 -13.25 -8.81
C LEU A 123 -9.15 -13.11 -7.34
N PHE A 124 -8.33 -14.05 -6.86
CA PHE A 124 -7.70 -14.05 -5.55
C PHE A 124 -6.19 -13.99 -5.75
N LEU A 125 -5.63 -12.80 -5.63
CA LEU A 125 -4.28 -12.49 -6.09
C LEU A 125 -3.36 -12.19 -4.91
N PRO A 126 -2.17 -12.80 -4.83
CA PRO A 126 -1.22 -12.53 -3.75
C PRO A 126 -0.67 -11.10 -3.85
N MET A 127 -0.79 -10.34 -2.77
CA MET A 127 -0.13 -9.02 -2.63
C MET A 127 1.17 -9.13 -1.84
N LYS A 128 1.20 -10.07 -0.88
CA LYS A 128 2.36 -10.37 -0.04
C LYS A 128 2.22 -11.79 0.48
N ASN A 129 3.30 -12.56 0.47
CA ASN A 129 3.31 -13.87 1.12
C ASN A 129 4.71 -14.17 1.70
N ASN A 130 4.88 -13.97 3.01
CA ASN A 130 6.14 -14.30 3.69
C ASN A 130 6.24 -15.78 4.08
N ILE A 131 5.19 -16.59 3.85
CA ILE A 131 5.09 -17.98 4.32
C ILE A 131 5.02 -19.00 3.17
N GLY A 132 5.20 -18.57 1.93
CA GLY A 132 5.16 -19.43 0.74
C GLY A 132 5.51 -18.69 -0.54
N LYS A 133 5.29 -19.33 -1.69
CA LYS A 133 5.44 -18.66 -3.00
C LYS A 133 4.32 -17.65 -3.20
N ASP A 134 4.63 -16.55 -3.87
CA ASP A 134 3.75 -15.41 -4.17
C ASP A 134 3.53 -15.21 -5.69
N THR A 135 3.80 -16.24 -6.49
CA THR A 135 3.97 -16.10 -7.95
C THR A 135 2.74 -16.37 -8.80
N SER A 136 1.63 -16.84 -8.22
CA SER A 136 0.40 -17.07 -9.00
C SER A 136 -0.86 -16.87 -8.16
N GLY A 137 -1.89 -16.33 -8.81
CA GLY A 137 -3.22 -16.13 -8.24
C GLY A 137 -4.14 -17.32 -8.47
N LEU A 138 -5.33 -17.25 -7.89
CA LEU A 138 -6.42 -18.19 -8.11
C LEU A 138 -7.62 -17.46 -8.70
N ALA A 139 -8.45 -18.18 -9.45
CA ALA A 139 -9.75 -17.70 -9.85
C ALA A 139 -10.87 -18.55 -9.26
N TYR A 140 -12.02 -17.92 -9.07
CA TYR A 140 -13.22 -18.59 -8.61
C TYR A 140 -14.48 -17.90 -9.09
N ARG A 141 -15.61 -18.60 -8.96
CA ARG A 141 -16.95 -18.07 -9.17
C ARG A 141 -17.78 -18.29 -7.92
N ILE A 142 -18.83 -17.48 -7.78
CA ILE A 142 -19.86 -17.71 -6.77
C ILE A 142 -21.01 -18.41 -7.50
N ALA A 143 -21.17 -19.70 -7.22
CA ALA A 143 -22.29 -20.49 -7.73
C ALA A 143 -23.36 -20.62 -6.64
N GLU A 144 -24.54 -21.10 -7.01
CA GLU A 144 -25.65 -21.30 -6.09
C GLU A 144 -26.16 -22.74 -6.19
N THR A 145 -26.33 -23.39 -5.05
CA THR A 145 -26.97 -24.72 -4.96
C THR A 145 -28.09 -24.60 -3.95
N ASN A 146 -29.33 -24.87 -4.37
CA ASN A 146 -30.53 -24.80 -3.51
C ASN A 146 -30.71 -23.45 -2.79
N GLY A 147 -30.45 -22.31 -3.44
CA GLY A 147 -30.56 -20.99 -2.80
C GLY A 147 -29.36 -20.58 -1.96
N VAL A 148 -28.32 -21.42 -1.86
CA VAL A 148 -27.14 -21.14 -1.01
C VAL A 148 -25.92 -20.85 -1.88
N PRO A 149 -25.34 -19.64 -1.77
CA PRO A 149 -24.14 -19.28 -2.51
C PRO A 149 -22.91 -20.04 -1.98
N HIS A 150 -22.05 -20.51 -2.88
CA HIS A 150 -20.79 -21.19 -2.55
C HIS A 150 -19.69 -20.83 -3.57
N VAL A 151 -18.43 -20.95 -3.13
CA VAL A 151 -17.27 -20.68 -3.96
C VAL A 151 -16.91 -21.91 -4.79
N VAL A 152 -16.76 -21.73 -6.10
CA VAL A 152 -16.24 -22.74 -7.03
C VAL A 152 -14.90 -22.27 -7.56
N TRP A 153 -13.82 -22.90 -7.11
CA TRP A 153 -12.46 -22.59 -7.55
C TRP A 153 -12.19 -23.17 -8.93
N GLU A 154 -11.45 -22.42 -9.75
CA GLU A 154 -10.89 -22.93 -11.00
C GLU A 154 -9.63 -23.76 -10.70
N GLY A 155 -9.38 -24.81 -11.50
CA GLY A 155 -8.27 -25.73 -11.26
C GLY A 155 -6.91 -25.19 -11.66
N GLU A 156 -6.88 -24.15 -12.49
CA GLU A 156 -5.64 -23.55 -13.01
C GLU A 156 -5.29 -22.27 -12.27
N ALA A 157 -3.99 -22.09 -12.02
CA ALA A 157 -3.47 -20.87 -11.45
C ALA A 157 -3.55 -19.72 -12.47
N VAL A 158 -3.71 -18.50 -11.98
CA VAL A 158 -3.86 -17.31 -12.79
C VAL A 158 -2.57 -16.50 -12.76
N ASP A 159 -2.06 -16.17 -13.94
CA ASP A 159 -0.93 -15.28 -14.14
C ASP A 159 -1.44 -13.87 -14.48
N ILE A 160 -2.07 -13.23 -13.50
CA ILE A 160 -2.56 -11.85 -13.59
C ILE A 160 -1.93 -11.06 -12.47
N ASP A 161 -1.30 -9.95 -12.82
CA ASP A 161 -0.75 -9.01 -11.86
C ASP A 161 -1.87 -8.31 -11.07
N VAL A 162 -1.64 -8.11 -9.78
CA VAL A 162 -2.59 -7.45 -8.87
C VAL A 162 -2.95 -6.05 -9.38
N ASP A 163 -1.98 -5.28 -9.85
CA ASP A 163 -2.19 -3.93 -10.37
C ASP A 163 -3.08 -3.94 -11.61
N ASP A 164 -2.84 -4.90 -12.50
CA ASP A 164 -3.68 -5.10 -13.67
C ASP A 164 -5.11 -5.39 -13.26
N ALA A 165 -5.38 -6.39 -12.43
CA ALA A 165 -6.74 -6.77 -12.05
C ALA A 165 -7.54 -5.64 -11.40
N LEU A 166 -6.86 -4.78 -10.65
CA LEU A 166 -7.49 -3.81 -9.78
C LEU A 166 -7.83 -2.48 -10.49
N ASN A 167 -7.25 -2.14 -11.64
CA ASN A 167 -7.58 -0.91 -12.37
C ASN A 167 -8.98 -0.94 -13.04
N HIS A 168 -10.01 -0.45 -12.33
CA HIS A 168 -11.44 -0.45 -12.72
C HIS A 168 -12.04 0.97 -12.84
N GLY A 169 -11.33 1.91 -13.47
CA GLY A 169 -11.88 3.23 -13.79
C GLY A 169 -11.09 3.92 -14.89
N GLY A 170 -11.78 4.27 -15.99
CA GLY A 170 -11.42 5.14 -17.11
C GLY A 170 -9.93 5.38 -17.44
N GLN A 171 -9.56 5.13 -18.71
CA GLN A 171 -8.34 5.62 -19.39
C GLN A 171 -7.51 6.64 -18.60
N ILE A 172 -6.61 6.15 -17.75
CA ILE A 172 -5.45 6.90 -17.25
C ILE A 172 -4.27 6.01 -17.57
N ASP A 173 -3.33 6.55 -18.35
CA ASP A 173 -2.10 5.86 -18.75
C ASP A 173 -1.28 5.55 -17.50
N TYR A 174 -1.41 4.31 -17.03
CA TYR A 174 -0.82 3.80 -15.81
C TYR A 174 0.72 3.86 -15.84
N GLU A 175 1.33 3.71 -17.02
CA GLU A 175 2.78 3.92 -17.16
C GLU A 175 3.16 5.39 -16.94
N ALA A 176 2.31 6.35 -17.33
CA ALA A 176 2.55 7.77 -17.09
C ALA A 176 2.42 8.15 -15.60
N SER A 177 1.45 7.58 -14.88
CA SER A 177 1.23 7.84 -13.45
C SER A 177 2.31 7.22 -12.55
N ALA A 178 2.63 5.94 -12.75
CA ALA A 178 3.67 5.26 -11.96
C ALA A 178 5.05 5.87 -12.22
N ARG A 179 5.29 6.37 -13.43
CA ARG A 179 6.48 7.13 -13.76
C ARG A 179 6.48 8.50 -13.07
N GLY A 180 5.38 9.25 -13.12
CA GLY A 180 5.26 10.54 -12.44
C GLY A 180 5.51 10.47 -10.93
N GLU A 181 4.97 9.45 -10.26
CA GLU A 181 5.18 9.26 -8.82
C GLU A 181 6.63 8.85 -8.48
N ALA A 182 7.26 8.03 -9.32
CA ALA A 182 8.68 7.72 -9.18
C ALA A 182 9.58 8.94 -9.50
N GLU A 183 9.14 9.84 -10.37
CA GLU A 183 9.79 11.12 -10.64
C GLU A 183 9.71 12.03 -9.40
N ASP A 184 8.53 12.20 -8.81
CA ASP A 184 8.35 13.05 -7.61
C ASP A 184 9.14 12.51 -6.41
N TRP A 185 9.07 11.20 -6.15
CA TRP A 185 9.83 10.56 -5.09
C TRP A 185 11.34 10.71 -5.30
N LEU A 186 11.83 10.45 -6.52
CA LEU A 186 13.26 10.55 -6.81
C LEU A 186 13.76 12.01 -6.72
N ARG A 187 12.91 12.98 -7.08
CA ARG A 187 13.20 14.41 -6.92
C ARG A 187 13.28 14.81 -5.45
N ASP A 188 12.38 14.31 -4.61
CA ASP A 188 12.39 14.56 -3.16
C ASP A 188 13.66 13.99 -2.51
N GLN A 189 14.01 12.73 -2.80
CA GLN A 189 15.21 12.10 -2.25
C GLN A 189 16.51 12.85 -2.60
N LEU A 190 16.57 13.46 -3.79
CA LEU A 190 17.74 14.20 -4.27
C LEU A 190 17.66 15.71 -3.99
N SER A 191 16.57 16.19 -3.40
CA SER A 191 16.35 17.63 -3.14
C SER A 191 17.36 18.21 -2.15
N ALA A 192 17.79 17.40 -1.17
CA ALA A 192 18.79 17.76 -0.16
C ALA A 192 20.25 17.57 -0.63
N GLY A 193 20.45 17.06 -1.86
CA GLY A 193 21.76 16.89 -2.48
C GLY A 193 22.01 15.47 -3.04
N PRO A 194 23.20 15.23 -3.60
CA PRO A 194 23.53 13.98 -4.27
C PRO A 194 23.59 12.79 -3.30
N LEU A 195 22.98 11.66 -3.69
CA LEU A 195 23.00 10.41 -2.94
C LEU A 195 23.59 9.26 -3.76
N SER A 196 24.03 8.18 -3.09
CA SER A 196 24.55 7.03 -3.83
C SER A 196 23.44 6.25 -4.52
N ALA A 197 23.71 5.77 -5.73
CA ALA A 197 22.78 4.95 -6.51
C ALA A 197 22.32 3.70 -5.73
N LYS A 198 23.18 3.16 -4.85
CA LYS A 198 22.89 1.99 -4.03
C LYS A 198 21.87 2.33 -2.93
N GLU A 199 22.02 3.47 -2.25
CA GLU A 199 21.09 3.94 -1.22
C GLU A 199 19.72 4.24 -1.85
N ILE A 200 19.69 4.97 -2.96
CA ILE A 200 18.43 5.27 -3.68
C ILE A 200 17.76 3.99 -4.15
N THR A 201 18.50 3.02 -4.68
CA THR A 201 17.90 1.75 -5.14
C THR A 201 17.34 0.93 -3.97
N SER A 202 18.02 0.91 -2.82
CA SER A 202 17.52 0.23 -1.62
C SER A 202 16.26 0.90 -1.11
N ALA A 203 16.30 2.23 -0.95
CA ALA A 203 15.15 3.03 -0.51
C ALA A 203 13.96 2.88 -1.48
N ALA A 204 14.21 2.92 -2.79
CA ALA A 204 13.19 2.70 -3.82
C ALA A 204 12.52 1.33 -3.67
N ARG A 205 13.31 0.28 -3.44
CA ARG A 205 12.79 -1.08 -3.20
C ARG A 205 12.00 -1.16 -1.89
N GLU A 206 12.46 -0.48 -0.85
CA GLU A 206 11.79 -0.42 0.46
C GLU A 206 10.45 0.32 0.38
N VAL A 207 10.32 1.29 -0.53
CA VAL A 207 9.05 1.99 -0.82
C VAL A 207 8.25 1.38 -1.98
N GLY A 208 8.70 0.25 -2.53
CA GLY A 208 7.96 -0.51 -3.56
C GLY A 208 8.11 0.01 -5.00
N ILE A 209 9.00 0.96 -5.27
CA ILE A 209 9.30 1.40 -6.63
C ILE A 209 10.11 0.33 -7.35
N ALA A 210 9.48 -0.30 -8.35
CA ALA A 210 10.15 -1.29 -9.20
C ALA A 210 11.36 -0.68 -9.90
N ARG A 211 12.44 -1.46 -10.01
CA ARG A 211 13.72 -0.99 -10.58
C ARG A 211 13.55 -0.35 -11.96
N ARG A 212 12.69 -0.94 -12.81
CA ARG A 212 12.42 -0.46 -14.16
C ARG A 212 11.72 0.90 -14.18
N THR A 213 10.85 1.18 -13.21
CA THR A 213 10.16 2.47 -13.05
C THR A 213 11.12 3.53 -12.52
N LEU A 214 11.97 3.18 -11.55
CA LEU A 214 13.05 4.05 -11.06
C LEU A 214 14.01 4.46 -12.19
N ASP A 215 14.45 3.50 -13.01
CA ASP A 215 15.37 3.77 -14.11
C ASP A 215 14.72 4.68 -15.18
N ARG A 216 13.41 4.55 -15.43
CA ARG A 216 12.66 5.44 -16.34
C ARG A 216 12.50 6.85 -15.77
N ALA A 217 12.12 6.98 -14.50
CA ALA A 217 12.00 8.27 -13.82
C ALA A 217 13.34 9.03 -13.81
N LYS A 218 14.42 8.31 -13.54
CA LYS A 218 15.79 8.82 -13.65
C LYS A 218 16.10 9.40 -15.03
N THR A 219 15.69 8.72 -16.11
CA THR A 219 15.87 9.20 -17.49
C THR A 219 15.06 10.46 -17.75
N VAL A 220 13.79 10.51 -17.33
CA VAL A 220 12.92 11.68 -17.55
C VAL A 220 13.41 12.91 -16.79
N LEU A 221 13.82 12.73 -15.54
CA LEU A 221 14.35 13.82 -14.70
C LEU A 221 15.76 14.30 -15.10
N GLY A 222 16.42 13.63 -16.04
CA GLY A 222 17.78 13.98 -16.44
C GLY A 222 18.82 13.82 -15.32
N ILE A 223 18.60 12.89 -14.38
CA ILE A 223 19.51 12.66 -13.24
C ILE A 223 20.90 12.29 -13.74
N ARG A 224 21.90 13.09 -13.32
CA ARG A 224 23.30 12.88 -13.69
C ARG A 224 23.90 11.78 -12.82
N SER A 225 24.63 10.85 -13.45
CA SER A 225 25.33 9.76 -12.75
C SER A 225 26.82 9.99 -12.80
N LYS A 226 27.43 10.28 -11.66
CA LYS A 226 28.88 10.51 -11.54
C LYS A 226 29.52 9.41 -10.71
N LYS A 227 30.58 8.80 -11.24
CA LYS A 227 31.40 7.87 -10.45
C LYS A 227 32.40 8.68 -9.63
N VAL A 228 32.33 8.57 -8.30
CA VAL A 228 33.24 9.22 -7.36
C VAL A 228 34.19 8.15 -6.80
N GLY A 229 35.49 8.45 -6.85
CA GLY A 229 36.58 7.50 -6.63
C GLY A 229 37.37 7.31 -7.92
N GLY A 230 38.64 7.75 -7.92
CA GLY A 230 39.48 7.94 -9.12
C GLY A 230 39.57 6.73 -10.06
N LYS A 231 40.00 6.99 -11.30
CA LYS A 231 40.17 5.97 -12.36
C LYS A 231 40.94 4.75 -11.82
N GLY A 232 40.30 3.59 -11.80
CA GLY A 232 40.89 2.32 -11.36
C GLY A 232 40.55 1.87 -9.94
N ASN A 233 39.83 2.68 -9.15
CA ASN A 233 39.43 2.28 -7.80
C ASN A 233 38.22 1.31 -7.84
N LYS A 234 38.38 0.12 -7.25
CA LYS A 234 37.34 -0.92 -7.13
C LYS A 234 36.19 -0.51 -6.19
N ASP A 235 36.43 0.48 -5.31
CA ASP A 235 35.44 1.00 -4.34
C ASP A 235 34.71 2.27 -4.83
N GLY A 236 34.84 2.62 -6.10
CA GLY A 236 34.19 3.82 -6.66
C GLY A 236 32.66 3.74 -6.57
N LYS A 237 32.04 4.74 -5.94
CA LYS A 237 30.59 4.83 -5.76
C LYS A 237 29.95 5.63 -6.88
N TRP A 238 28.82 5.13 -7.40
CA TRP A 238 27.97 5.89 -8.30
C TRP A 238 27.07 6.81 -7.49
N ILE A 239 27.17 8.10 -7.75
CA ILE A 239 26.36 9.15 -7.13
C ILE A 239 25.37 9.66 -8.17
N TRP A 240 24.13 9.87 -7.75
CA TRP A 240 23.05 10.45 -8.54
C TRP A 240 22.76 11.86 -8.02
N GLU A 241 22.56 12.80 -8.94
CA GLU A 241 22.27 14.20 -8.63
C GLU A 241 21.24 14.77 -9.62
N LEU A 242 20.40 15.69 -9.16
CA LEU A 242 19.50 16.45 -10.02
C LEU A 242 20.32 17.34 -10.99
N PRO A 243 19.81 17.60 -12.20
CA PRO A 243 20.38 18.63 -13.06
C PRO A 243 20.24 20.00 -12.36
N GLU A 244 21.24 20.88 -12.52
CA GLU A 244 21.12 22.26 -12.05
C GLU A 244 19.94 22.94 -12.77
N SER A 245 19.03 23.54 -12.01
CA SER A 245 17.93 24.32 -12.57
C SER A 245 18.49 25.47 -13.39
N GLU A 246 18.14 25.59 -14.67
CA GLU A 246 18.34 26.82 -15.41
C GLU A 246 17.50 27.92 -14.75
N THR A 247 18.12 28.70 -13.86
CA THR A 247 17.59 29.97 -13.41
C THR A 247 17.32 30.84 -14.62
N GLY A 248 16.07 31.30 -14.73
CA GLY A 248 15.51 31.93 -15.91
C GLY A 248 16.40 33.03 -16.49
N ASN A 249 16.64 32.92 -17.79
CA ASN A 249 16.96 34.07 -18.62
C ASN A 249 15.71 34.95 -18.63
N GLN A 250 15.62 35.89 -17.69
CA GLN A 250 14.68 36.98 -17.72
C GLN A 250 15.09 37.85 -18.90
N GLY A 251 14.58 37.50 -20.08
CA GLY A 251 14.66 38.33 -21.26
C GLY A 251 14.12 39.70 -20.87
N ALA A 252 14.99 40.71 -20.93
CA ALA A 252 14.62 42.09 -20.88
C ALA A 252 13.50 42.31 -21.91
N ILE A 253 12.28 42.48 -21.43
CA ILE A 253 11.23 43.13 -22.20
C ILE A 253 11.63 44.59 -22.31
N ASP A 254 12.31 44.87 -23.42
CA ASP A 254 12.60 46.20 -23.93
C ASP A 254 11.26 46.92 -24.18
N PHE A 255 10.92 47.89 -23.32
CA PHE A 255 9.85 48.85 -23.61
C PHE A 255 10.40 49.90 -24.57
N GLY A 256 10.59 49.50 -25.82
CA GLY A 256 10.78 50.41 -26.94
C GLY A 256 9.47 51.16 -27.22
N ILE A 257 9.29 52.30 -26.57
CA ILE A 257 8.37 53.35 -27.05
C ILE A 257 9.22 54.34 -27.83
N GLU A 258 9.44 54.05 -29.11
CA GLU A 258 9.64 55.09 -30.12
C GLU A 258 8.25 55.58 -30.56
N GLY A 259 8.02 56.88 -30.39
CA GLY A 259 6.84 57.54 -30.92
C GLY A 259 6.95 57.79 -32.41
N ASP A 260 5.81 58.01 -33.06
CA ASP A 260 5.64 59.16 -33.93
C ASP A 260 4.18 59.39 -34.34
N GLY A 261 3.82 60.66 -34.47
CA GLY A 261 2.84 61.10 -35.47
C GLY A 261 1.49 61.63 -34.99
N LYS A 262 1.45 62.84 -34.44
CA LYS A 262 0.91 64.06 -35.10
C LYS A 262 0.81 65.24 -34.14
#